data_AF-A0A366DMQ6-F1
#
_entry.id   AF-A0A366DMQ6-F1
#
_cell.length_a   1.000
_cell.length_b   1.000
_cell.length_c   1.000
_cell.angle_alpha   90.00
_cell.angle_beta   90.00
_cell.angle_gamma   90.00
#
_symmetry.space_group_name_H-M   'P 1'
#
loop_
_entity.id
_entity.type
_entity.pdbx_description
1 polymer ?
#
loop_
_entity_poly.entity_id
_entity_poly.type
_entity_poly.pdbx_seq_one_letter_code
_entity_poly.pdbx_strand_id
1 'polypeptide(L)'
;AANLRGRLGVSLDYQNSWQNGQGMMNRSYVYGIANLYHEFLDGTKVDVSNVSFYNKSDRLWAGIGLGSSYNWNDDKYSLYGEGSVNSSLKNFGDSYSYKGTIGLRVKW
;
A
#
# COMPACT_ATOMS: atom_id res chain seq x y z
N ALA A 1 -6.48 -12.68 -22.32
CA ALA A 1 -7.50 -11.82 -21.71
C ALA A 1 -6.85 -10.51 -21.30
N ALA A 2 -7.55 -9.37 -21.45
CA ALA A 2 -7.05 -8.06 -21.02
C ALA A 2 -7.90 -7.58 -19.84
N ASN A 3 -7.26 -7.23 -18.72
CA ASN A 3 -7.92 -6.58 -17.58
C ASN A 3 -7.56 -5.11 -17.59
N LEU A 4 -8.55 -4.24 -17.38
CA LEU A 4 -8.35 -2.80 -17.22
C LEU A 4 -8.90 -2.38 -15.86
N ARG A 5 -7.97 -2.10 -14.94
CA ARG A 5 -8.28 -1.66 -13.59
C ARG A 5 -7.87 -0.21 -13.40
N GLY A 6 -8.82 0.66 -13.08
CA GLY A 6 -8.53 2.02 -12.62
C GLY A 6 -8.30 2.06 -11.12
N ARG A 7 -7.47 2.99 -10.67
CA ARG A 7 -7.22 3.28 -9.25
C ARG A 7 -7.34 4.78 -9.01
N LEU A 8 -8.12 5.15 -8.02
CA LEU A 8 -8.17 6.50 -7.44
C LEU A 8 -7.71 6.41 -5.99
N GLY A 9 -6.92 7.36 -5.51
CA GLY A 9 -6.46 7.33 -4.12
C GLY A 9 -6.13 8.70 -3.58
N VAL A 10 -6.28 8.84 -2.27
CA VAL A 10 -6.00 10.06 -1.50
C VAL A 10 -5.06 9.68 -0.37
N SER A 11 -3.92 10.37 -0.25
CA SER A 11 -2.97 10.20 0.83
C SER A 11 -2.90 11.43 1.73
N LEU A 12 -2.52 11.20 2.98
CA LEU A 12 -2.13 12.21 3.94
C LEU A 12 -0.73 11.86 4.43
N ASP A 13 0.17 12.83 4.34
CA ASP A 13 1.60 12.63 4.47
C ASP A 13 2.15 13.56 5.56
N TYR A 14 2.95 13.01 6.48
CA TYR A 14 3.63 13.77 7.53
C TYR A 14 5.13 13.46 7.53
N GLN A 15 5.94 14.49 7.32
CA GLN A 15 7.39 14.39 7.34
C GLN A 15 7.96 15.26 8.46
N ASN A 16 8.87 14.68 9.25
CA ASN A 16 9.66 15.40 10.23
C ASN A 16 11.15 15.19 9.96
N SER A 17 11.94 16.27 10.07
CA SER A 17 13.39 16.24 9.88
C SER A 17 14.04 16.98 11.04
N TRP A 18 15.00 16.35 11.71
CA TRP A 18 15.71 16.93 12.83
C TRP A 18 17.17 16.51 12.84
N GLN A 19 17.99 17.29 13.53
CA GLN A 19 19.39 16.99 13.75
C GLN A 19 19.54 16.24 15.08
N ASN A 20 20.19 15.08 15.05
CA ASN A 20 20.42 14.28 16.26
C ASN A 20 21.59 14.84 17.09
N GLY A 21 21.80 14.31 18.30
CA GLY A 21 22.87 14.76 19.22
C GLY A 21 24.30 14.57 18.69
N GLN A 22 24.48 13.86 17.58
CA GLN A 22 25.76 13.69 16.89
C GLN A 22 25.89 14.60 15.65
N GLY A 23 24.98 15.55 15.46
CA GLY A 23 24.99 16.48 14.33
C GLY A 23 24.46 15.89 13.00
N MET A 24 23.98 14.65 13.00
CA MET A 24 23.49 13.98 11.78
C MET A 24 22.00 14.21 11.58
N MET A 25 21.58 14.32 10.32
CA MET A 25 20.17 14.51 9.98
C MET A 25 19.40 13.19 10.05
N ASN A 26 18.30 13.21 10.80
CA ASN A 26 17.33 12.13 10.89
C ASN A 26 16.00 12.61 10.29
N ARG A 27 15.33 11.73 9.54
CA ARG A 27 14.04 12.03 8.90
C ARG A 27 13.06 10.90 9.15
N SER A 28 11.89 11.23 9.66
CA SER A 28 10.75 10.31 9.73
C SER A 28 9.68 10.76 8.75
N TYR A 29 9.10 9.81 8.03
CA TYR A 29 7.98 10.05 7.13
C TYR A 29 6.91 9.02 7.40
N VAL A 30 5.69 9.47 7.64
CA VAL A 30 4.52 8.61 7.87
C VAL A 30 3.42 9.08 6.94
N TYR A 31 2.73 8.14 6.30
CA TYR A 31 1.59 8.46 5.45
C TYR A 31 0.47 7.46 5.67
N GLY A 32 -0.76 7.95 5.51
CA GLY A 32 -1.95 7.13 5.35
C GLY A 32 -2.49 7.31 3.94
N ILE A 33 -3.03 6.26 3.34
CA ILE A 33 -3.63 6.33 2.01
C ILE A 33 -4.95 5.55 1.97
N ALA A 34 -5.97 6.15 1.37
CA ALA A 34 -7.20 5.46 0.98
C ALA A 34 -7.21 5.30 -0.54
N ASN A 35 -7.60 4.14 -1.02
CA ASN A 35 -7.64 3.77 -2.42
C ASN A 35 -9.00 3.18 -2.79
N LEU A 36 -9.45 3.47 -4.01
CA LEU A 36 -10.60 2.90 -4.65
C LEU A 36 -10.16 2.31 -5.98
N TYR A 37 -10.47 1.05 -6.22
CA TYR A 37 -10.16 0.35 -7.46
C TYR A 37 -11.46 -0.01 -8.17
N HIS A 38 -11.50 0.21 -9.48
CA HIS A 38 -12.64 -0.17 -10.33
C HIS A 38 -12.16 -0.97 -11.54
N GLU A 39 -12.83 -2.08 -11.80
CA GLU A 39 -12.55 -2.93 -12.96
C GLU A 39 -13.56 -2.64 -14.08
N PHE A 40 -13.06 -2.07 -15.18
CA PHE A 40 -13.88 -1.54 -16.28
C PHE A 40 -14.24 -2.61 -17.32
N LEU A 41 -13.36 -3.59 -17.55
CA LEU A 41 -13.58 -4.71 -18.45
C LEU A 41 -13.88 -5.98 -17.63
N ASP A 42 -14.90 -6.75 -18.04
CA ASP A 42 -15.19 -8.10 -17.52
C ASP A 42 -14.08 -9.07 -17.96
N GLY A 43 -12.93 -8.95 -17.30
CA GLY A 43 -11.70 -9.66 -17.63
C GLY A 43 -11.65 -11.03 -16.99
N THR A 44 -11.87 -12.07 -17.81
CA THR A 44 -11.58 -13.51 -17.61
C THR A 44 -10.91 -13.87 -16.28
N LYS A 45 -11.59 -14.71 -15.46
CA LYS A 45 -11.08 -15.37 -14.24
C LYS A 45 -9.56 -15.57 -14.30
N VAL A 46 -8.80 -14.73 -13.61
CA VAL A 46 -7.37 -14.96 -13.39
C VAL A 46 -7.24 -15.58 -12.01
N ASP A 47 -7.00 -16.89 -12.01
CA ASP A 47 -6.54 -17.63 -10.84
C ASP A 47 -5.12 -17.16 -10.55
N VAL A 48 -4.98 -16.20 -9.64
CA VAL A 48 -3.68 -15.82 -9.07
C VAL A 48 -3.51 -16.68 -7.83
N SER A 49 -2.57 -17.61 -7.92
CA SER A 49 -2.17 -18.59 -6.92
C SER A 49 -2.59 -18.23 -5.48
N ASN A 50 -3.50 -19.06 -4.97
CA ASN A 50 -3.83 -19.26 -3.55
C ASN A 50 -5.04 -18.53 -2.93
N VAL A 51 -5.96 -17.97 -3.72
CA VAL A 51 -7.30 -17.65 -3.19
C VAL A 51 -8.36 -17.83 -4.28
N SER A 52 -9.15 -18.90 -4.16
CA SER A 52 -10.19 -19.24 -5.12
C SER A 52 -11.38 -18.29 -4.93
N PHE A 53 -11.53 -17.28 -5.79
CA PHE A 53 -12.65 -16.34 -5.74
C PHE A 53 -13.75 -16.73 -6.73
N TYR A 54 -14.95 -16.99 -6.20
CA TYR A 54 -16.13 -17.31 -6.98
C TYR A 54 -16.66 -16.05 -7.70
N ASN A 55 -16.14 -15.90 -8.91
CA ASN A 55 -16.51 -14.95 -9.96
C ASN A 55 -18.02 -14.79 -10.19
N LYS A 56 -18.59 -13.67 -9.75
CA LYS A 56 -19.55 -12.81 -10.49
C LYS A 56 -19.83 -11.57 -9.61
N SER A 57 -19.40 -10.37 -10.04
CA SER A 57 -19.84 -9.04 -9.56
C SER A 57 -18.96 -8.18 -8.61
N ASP A 58 -17.68 -8.50 -8.33
CA ASP A 58 -16.79 -7.64 -7.50
C ASP A 58 -16.05 -6.54 -8.30
N ARG A 59 -16.79 -5.60 -8.90
CA ARG A 59 -16.21 -4.54 -9.76
C ARG A 59 -15.59 -3.35 -9.00
N LEU A 60 -15.77 -3.25 -7.68
CA LEU A 60 -15.41 -2.07 -6.89
C LEU A 60 -14.78 -2.46 -5.55
N TRP A 61 -13.52 -2.09 -5.37
CA TRP A 61 -12.74 -2.42 -4.17
C TRP A 61 -12.29 -1.14 -3.48
N ALA A 62 -12.35 -1.13 -2.16
CA ALA A 62 -11.72 -0.10 -1.33
C ALA A 62 -10.47 -0.68 -0.66
N GLY A 63 -9.45 0.15 -0.48
CA GLY A 63 -8.27 -0.22 0.30
C GLY A 63 -7.81 0.93 1.15
N ILE A 64 -7.34 0.63 2.35
CA ILE A 64 -6.66 1.59 3.21
C ILE A 64 -5.25 1.08 3.49
N GLY A 65 -4.31 1.99 3.55
CA GLY A 65 -2.91 1.69 3.80
C GLY A 65 -2.29 2.72 4.74
N LEU A 66 -1.29 2.26 5.46
CA LEU A 66 -0.43 3.07 6.28
C LEU A 66 1.02 2.70 5.97
N GLY A 67 1.86 3.71 5.80
CA GLY A 67 3.28 3.53 5.59
C GLY A 67 4.08 4.42 6.52
N SER A 68 5.24 3.94 6.91
CA SER A 68 6.21 4.70 7.65
C SER A 68 7.61 4.42 7.11
N SER A 69 8.47 5.43 7.19
CA SER A 69 9.88 5.30 6.90
C SER A 69 10.69 6.14 7.87
N TYR A 70 11.87 5.63 8.21
CA TYR A 70 12.79 6.24 9.12
C TYR A 70 14.18 6.24 8.49
N ASN A 71 14.75 7.42 8.32
CA ASN A 71 16.08 7.64 7.79
C ASN A 71 16.98 8.20 8.90
N TRP A 72 18.17 7.63 9.04
CA TRP A 72 19.15 8.07 10.03
C TRP A 72 20.56 8.08 9.47
N ASN A 73 21.46 8.75 10.20
CA ASN A 73 22.86 8.90 9.85
C ASN A 73 23.04 9.61 8.50
N ASP A 74 22.40 10.76 8.35
CA ASP A 74 22.43 11.58 7.13
C ASP A 74 21.88 10.83 5.90
N ASP A 75 20.72 10.21 6.06
CA ASP A 75 20.06 9.39 5.04
C ASP A 75 20.89 8.16 4.56
N LYS A 76 21.93 7.76 5.30
CA LYS A 76 22.74 6.56 4.99
C LYS A 76 21.94 5.27 5.16
N TYR A 77 21.07 5.21 6.15
CA TYR A 77 20.21 4.07 6.42
C TYR A 77 18.76 4.50 6.37
N SER A 78 17.93 3.72 5.68
CA SER A 78 16.48 3.90 5.65
C SER A 78 15.78 2.59 5.93
N LEU A 79 14.90 2.58 6.92
CA LEU A 79 13.94 1.50 7.15
C LEU A 79 12.56 1.99 6.73
N TYR A 80 11.81 1.19 5.98
CA TYR A 80 10.43 1.50 5.64
C TYR A 80 9.54 0.29 5.79
N GLY A 81 8.30 0.54 6.18
CA GLY A 81 7.26 -0.46 6.32
C GLY A 81 5.93 0.09 5.83
N GLU A 82 5.19 -0.71 5.08
CA GLU A 82 3.83 -0.43 4.63
C GLU A 82 2.92 -1.60 4.97
N GLY A 83 1.75 -1.28 5.52
CA GLY A 83 0.65 -2.22 5.69
C GLY A 83 -0.59 -1.67 4.98
N SER A 84 -1.29 -2.53 4.24
CA SER A 84 -2.57 -2.16 3.63
C SER A 84 -3.55 -3.32 3.65
N VAL A 85 -4.82 -2.97 3.73
CA VAL A 85 -5.95 -3.90 3.68
C VAL A 85 -6.91 -3.42 2.60
N ASN A 86 -7.33 -4.35 1.76
CA ASN A 86 -8.23 -4.11 0.64
C ASN A 86 -9.43 -5.02 0.80
N SER A 87 -10.63 -4.47 0.63
CA SER A 87 -11.91 -5.18 0.76
C SER A 87 -12.83 -4.84 -0.42
N SER A 88 -13.60 -5.82 -0.87
CA SER A 88 -14.68 -5.55 -1.84
C SER A 88 -15.82 -4.79 -1.17
N LEU A 89 -16.29 -3.71 -1.80
CA LEU A 89 -17.39 -2.89 -1.27
C LEU A 89 -18.77 -3.53 -1.50
N LYS A 90 -18.89 -4.44 -2.48
CA LYS A 90 -20.18 -4.96 -2.93
C LYS A 90 -20.59 -6.25 -2.22
N ASN A 91 -19.63 -7.04 -1.75
CA ASN A 91 -19.83 -8.20 -0.89
C ASN A 91 -18.87 -8.09 0.31
N PHE A 92 -19.27 -7.26 1.27
CA PHE A 92 -18.51 -7.01 2.48
C PHE A 92 -18.53 -8.27 3.37
N GLY A 93 -17.64 -9.24 3.11
CA GLY A 93 -17.56 -10.48 3.89
C GLY A 93 -16.78 -11.62 3.25
N ASP A 94 -16.83 -11.78 1.93
CA ASP A 94 -16.26 -12.98 1.27
C ASP A 94 -14.83 -12.78 0.75
N SER A 95 -14.41 -11.52 0.53
CA SER A 95 -13.15 -11.21 -0.14
C SER A 95 -12.41 -10.05 0.51
N TYR A 96 -11.37 -10.39 1.30
CA TYR A 96 -10.42 -9.42 1.85
C TYR A 96 -8.98 -9.81 1.47
N SER A 97 -8.15 -8.80 1.23
CA SER A 97 -6.73 -8.97 0.93
C SER A 97 -5.92 -8.07 1.85
N TYR A 98 -4.85 -8.62 2.42
CA TYR A 98 -3.88 -7.89 3.22
C TYR A 98 -2.54 -7.89 2.52
N LYS A 99 -1.83 -6.77 2.57
CA LYS A 99 -0.50 -6.60 2.03
C LYS A 99 0.38 -5.94 3.08
N GLY A 100 1.46 -6.62 3.44
CA GLY A 100 2.52 -6.09 4.28
C GLY A 100 3.83 -6.05 3.51
N THR A 101 4.60 -4.97 3.65
CA THR A 101 5.93 -4.84 3.05
C THR A 101 6.85 -4.18 4.05
N ILE A 102 8.03 -4.76 4.23
CA ILE A 102 9.10 -4.19 5.06
C ILE A 102 10.35 -4.18 4.19
N GLY A 103 11.07 -3.08 4.19
CA GLY A 103 12.28 -2.93 3.40
C GLY A 103 13.33 -2.09 4.11
N LEU A 104 14.58 -2.44 3.83
CA LEU A 104 15.77 -1.78 4.33
C LEU A 104 16.56 -1.27 3.14
N ARG A 105 17.01 -0.01 3.20
CA ARG A 105 17.88 0.61 2.21
C ARG A 105 19.13 1.12 2.90
N VAL A 106 20.28 0.85 2.28
CA VAL A 106 21.58 1.34 2.72
C VAL A 106 22.20 2.06 1.52
N LYS A 107 22.63 3.32 1.72
CA LYS A 107 23.41 4.06 0.74
C LYS A 107 24.90 3.92 1.10
N TRP A 108 25.73 3.58 0.12
CA TRP A 108 27.19 3.51 0.22
C TRP A 108 27.86 4.64 -0.55
#